data_AF-A0AAE8X095-F1
#
_entry.id   AF-A0AAE8X095-F1
#
_cell.length_a   1.000
_cell.length_b   1.000
_cell.length_c   1.000
_cell.angle_alpha   90.00
_cell.angle_beta   90.00
_cell.angle_gamma   90.00
#
_symmetry.space_group_name_H-M   'P 1'
#
loop_
_entity.id
_entity.type
_entity.pdbx_description
1 polymer ?
#
loop_
_entity_poly.entity_id
_entity_poly.type
_entity_poly.pdbx_seq_one_letter_code
_entity_poly.pdbx_strand_id
1 'polypeptide(L)'
;MSIAIILRNKKTPNLFRNLLLSAIRIPNLTEIIICSGFYQEGRNSSYRASLEGGLAHLLAVSGAKVVTVGIHSYSWRQSFDDFNKALKSAGVNLDIRNVRGDKWHSKVLIASTTNGPVFSLIGSSNITRPAFSTTKPFNYETDVALWVPQAKGVNAAIQAVLSENRPSDVIRTTYSPSKNGGLTVKGRLTQLRQDIFDSTE
;
A
#
# COMPACT_ATOMS: atom_id res chain seq x y z
N MET A 1 4.81 19.31 -2.95
CA MET A 1 4.54 17.87 -3.06
C MET A 1 5.76 17.13 -2.58
N SER A 2 5.57 15.95 -2.02
CA SER A 2 6.62 15.35 -1.19
C SER A 2 6.87 13.90 -1.57
N ILE A 3 8.14 13.53 -1.57
CA ILE A 3 8.63 12.17 -1.82
C ILE A 3 9.48 11.74 -0.62
N ALA A 4 9.33 10.49 -0.22
CA ALA A 4 10.26 9.83 0.68
C ALA A 4 10.66 8.47 0.09
N ILE A 5 11.96 8.21 0.01
CA ILE A 5 12.49 6.88 -0.31
C ILE A 5 12.85 6.23 1.02
N ILE A 6 12.33 5.02 1.22
CA ILE A 6 12.36 4.31 2.49
C ILE A 6 13.23 3.08 2.30
N LEU A 7 14.29 2.96 3.08
CA LEU A 7 15.12 1.78 3.10
C LEU A 7 14.79 0.94 4.32
N ARG A 8 14.28 -0.27 4.10
CA ARG A 8 14.11 -1.25 5.17
C ARG A 8 15.37 -2.10 5.27
N ASN A 9 16.26 -1.74 6.19
CA ASN A 9 17.48 -2.50 6.50
C ASN A 9 17.41 -3.26 7.84
N LYS A 10 16.28 -3.17 8.54
CA LYS A 10 16.01 -3.77 9.84
C LYS A 10 14.57 -4.23 9.94
N LYS A 11 14.35 -5.19 10.84
CA LYS A 11 13.03 -5.76 11.12
C LYS A 11 12.02 -4.72 11.63
N THR A 12 12.46 -3.89 12.58
CA THR A 12 11.66 -2.87 13.27
C THR A 12 12.47 -1.57 13.35
N PRO A 13 11.87 -0.40 13.08
CA PRO A 13 10.49 -0.19 12.62
C PRO A 13 10.27 -0.71 11.18
N ASN A 14 9.02 -1.02 10.84
CA ASN A 14 8.61 -1.33 9.47
C ASN A 14 7.82 -0.14 8.91
N LEU A 15 8.51 0.74 8.18
CA LEU A 15 7.94 1.98 7.67
C LEU A 15 6.93 1.77 6.55
N PHE A 16 7.14 0.78 5.69
CA PHE A 16 6.14 0.37 4.70
C PHE A 16 4.81 0.02 5.37
N ARG A 17 4.85 -0.88 6.37
CA ARG A 17 3.67 -1.27 7.15
C ARG A 17 3.02 -0.07 7.82
N ASN A 18 3.79 0.73 8.56
CA ASN A 18 3.24 1.82 9.34
C ASN A 18 2.65 2.93 8.45
N LEU A 19 3.25 3.23 7.30
CA LEU A 19 2.70 4.18 6.33
C LEU A 19 1.42 3.66 5.69
N LEU A 20 1.35 2.37 5.35
CA LEU A 20 0.13 1.75 4.83
C LEU A 20 -1.01 1.87 5.86
N LEU A 21 -0.76 1.50 7.12
CA LEU A 21 -1.77 1.59 8.18
C LEU A 21 -2.16 3.05 8.48
N SER A 22 -1.23 3.99 8.38
CA SER A 22 -1.49 5.42 8.53
C SER A 22 -2.35 5.97 7.39
N ALA A 23 -2.11 5.50 6.15
CA ALA A 23 -2.87 5.92 4.98
C ALA A 23 -4.36 5.55 5.06
N ILE A 24 -4.69 4.41 5.67
CA ILE A 24 -6.08 3.96 5.91
C ILE A 24 -6.82 4.91 6.87
N ARG A 25 -6.10 5.70 7.66
CA ARG A 25 -6.66 6.65 8.64
C ARG A 25 -6.75 8.08 8.11
N ILE A 26 -6.44 8.32 6.83
CA ILE A 26 -6.58 9.64 6.21
C ILE A 26 -8.07 10.07 6.31
N PRO A 27 -8.36 11.31 6.74
CA PRO A 27 -9.75 11.80 6.79
C PRO A 27 -10.42 11.80 5.41
N ASN A 28 -11.72 11.48 5.36
CA ASN A 28 -12.52 11.44 4.14
C ASN A 28 -11.94 10.50 3.07
N LEU A 29 -11.29 9.42 3.51
CA LEU A 29 -10.83 8.35 2.63
C LEU A 29 -12.04 7.70 1.94
N THR A 30 -11.93 7.51 0.64
CA THR A 30 -13.00 6.94 -0.21
C THR A 30 -12.58 5.67 -0.89
N GLU A 31 -11.28 5.51 -1.17
CA GLU A 31 -10.74 4.33 -1.82
C GLU A 31 -9.31 4.03 -1.34
N ILE A 32 -9.02 2.75 -1.16
CA ILE A 32 -7.68 2.21 -0.99
C ILE A 32 -7.46 1.12 -2.04
N ILE A 33 -6.37 1.22 -2.81
CA ILE A 33 -5.97 0.17 -3.75
C ILE A 33 -4.71 -0.50 -3.19
N ILE A 34 -4.75 -1.82 -3.00
CA ILE A 34 -3.63 -2.64 -2.54
C ILE A 34 -3.26 -3.62 -3.65
N CYS A 35 -2.16 -3.33 -4.34
CA CYS A 35 -1.58 -4.20 -5.35
C CYS A 35 -0.38 -4.95 -4.76
N SER A 36 -0.35 -6.27 -4.92
CA SER A 36 0.80 -7.06 -4.52
C SER A 36 1.00 -8.29 -5.39
N GLY A 37 2.26 -8.66 -5.61
CA GLY A 37 2.55 -9.91 -6.31
C GLY A 37 2.23 -11.13 -5.46
N PHE A 38 2.36 -11.00 -4.15
CA PHE A 38 2.16 -12.09 -3.20
C PHE A 38 1.38 -11.61 -1.98
N TYR A 39 0.41 -12.41 -1.57
CA TYR A 39 -0.37 -12.23 -0.35
C TYR A 39 -0.15 -13.46 0.52
N GLN A 40 0.34 -13.28 1.74
CA GLN A 40 0.56 -14.38 2.66
C GLN A 40 -0.57 -14.44 3.70
N GLU A 41 -1.59 -15.21 3.35
CA GLU A 41 -2.70 -15.55 4.24
C GLU A 41 -2.69 -17.06 4.45
N GLY A 42 -2.23 -17.53 5.61
CA GLY A 42 -2.17 -18.97 5.97
C GLY A 42 -1.19 -19.82 5.16
N ARG A 43 -0.51 -19.24 4.17
CA ARG A 43 0.43 -19.98 3.31
C ARG A 43 1.73 -20.30 4.04
N ASN A 44 2.04 -21.60 4.10
CA ASN A 44 3.26 -22.18 4.66
C ASN A 44 3.57 -21.74 6.11
N SER A 45 2.59 -21.18 6.83
CA SER A 45 2.71 -20.71 8.21
C SER A 45 1.33 -20.29 8.75
N SER A 46 1.22 -20.06 10.06
CA SER A 46 0.04 -19.46 10.69
C SER A 46 -0.10 -17.94 10.45
N TYR A 47 0.81 -17.32 9.70
CA TYR A 47 0.77 -15.88 9.46
C TYR A 47 -0.42 -15.48 8.59
N ARG A 48 -1.08 -14.39 8.98
CA ARG A 48 -2.24 -13.82 8.31
C ARG A 48 -1.99 -12.33 8.07
N ALA A 49 -1.68 -11.96 6.84
CA ALA A 49 -1.43 -10.57 6.49
C ALA A 49 -2.64 -9.67 6.79
N SER A 50 -3.85 -10.21 6.66
CA SER A 50 -5.10 -9.52 6.99
C SER A 50 -5.19 -9.08 8.47
N LEU A 51 -4.50 -9.76 9.38
CA LEU A 51 -4.49 -9.44 10.81
C LEU A 51 -3.31 -8.56 11.23
N GLU A 52 -2.30 -8.40 10.37
CA GLU A 52 -1.08 -7.66 10.69
C GLU A 52 -1.40 -6.18 10.95
N GLY A 53 -1.08 -5.72 12.16
CA GLY A 53 -1.38 -4.35 12.60
C GLY A 53 -2.87 -4.00 12.62
N GLY A 54 -3.76 -5.01 12.64
CA GLY A 54 -5.20 -4.81 12.56
C GLY A 54 -5.69 -4.37 11.18
N LEU A 55 -4.96 -4.69 10.10
CA LEU A 55 -5.24 -4.26 8.72
C LEU A 55 -6.73 -4.42 8.34
N ALA A 56 -7.29 -5.62 8.45
CA ALA A 56 -8.67 -5.89 8.06
C ALA A 56 -9.68 -5.05 8.86
N HIS A 57 -9.47 -4.91 10.16
CA HIS A 57 -10.31 -4.08 11.02
C HIS A 57 -10.24 -2.60 10.63
N LEU A 58 -9.03 -2.07 10.39
CA LEU A 58 -8.85 -0.68 10.00
C LEU A 58 -9.50 -0.38 8.65
N LEU A 59 -9.37 -1.29 7.68
CA LEU A 59 -10.03 -1.17 6.37
C LEU A 59 -11.55 -1.18 6.53
N ALA A 60 -12.11 -2.08 7.36
CA ALA A 60 -13.54 -2.15 7.60
C ALA A 60 -14.09 -0.87 8.25
N VAL A 61 -13.43 -0.39 9.30
CA VAL A 61 -13.82 0.85 10.01
C VAL A 61 -13.68 2.09 9.13
N SER A 62 -12.75 2.10 8.17
CA SER A 62 -12.57 3.24 7.27
C SER A 62 -13.81 3.50 6.39
N GLY A 63 -14.62 2.47 6.11
CA GLY A 63 -15.76 2.54 5.20
C GLY A 63 -15.39 2.78 3.73
N ALA A 64 -14.10 2.97 3.41
CA ALA A 64 -13.62 3.19 2.06
C ALA A 64 -13.80 1.94 1.19
N LYS A 65 -13.97 2.14 -0.13
CA LYS A 65 -13.85 1.06 -1.10
C LYS A 65 -12.41 0.54 -1.08
N VAL A 66 -12.23 -0.76 -0.88
CA VAL A 66 -10.91 -1.40 -0.95
C VAL A 66 -10.82 -2.19 -2.23
N VAL A 67 -9.80 -1.92 -3.03
CA VAL A 67 -9.49 -2.66 -4.26
C VAL A 67 -8.25 -3.50 -4.01
N THR A 68 -8.32 -4.82 -4.22
CA THR A 68 -7.14 -5.68 -4.18
C THR A 68 -6.75 -6.16 -5.56
N VAL A 69 -5.45 -6.21 -5.85
CA VAL A 69 -4.91 -6.61 -7.15
C VAL A 69 -3.75 -7.59 -6.97
N GLY A 70 -3.86 -8.76 -7.58
CA GLY A 70 -2.84 -9.81 -7.55
C GLY A 70 -3.13 -10.90 -8.58
N ILE A 71 -2.22 -11.83 -8.86
CA ILE A 71 -0.96 -12.19 -8.18
C ILE A 71 0.14 -12.50 -9.21
N HIS A 72 1.36 -12.87 -8.77
CA HIS A 72 2.51 -13.29 -9.59
C HIS A 72 2.76 -14.81 -9.58
N SER A 73 1.72 -15.64 -9.64
CA SER A 73 1.73 -17.06 -10.08
C SER A 73 0.53 -17.81 -9.53
N TYR A 74 0.04 -18.79 -10.29
CA TYR A 74 -1.04 -19.69 -9.89
C TYR A 74 -0.86 -20.30 -8.50
N SER A 75 0.38 -20.65 -8.14
CA SER A 75 0.67 -21.27 -6.84
C SER A 75 0.21 -20.42 -5.65
N TRP A 76 0.13 -19.09 -5.79
CA TRP A 76 -0.29 -18.15 -4.74
C TRP A 76 -1.78 -17.82 -4.76
N ARG A 77 -2.56 -18.35 -5.71
CA ARG A 77 -3.99 -18.02 -5.92
C ARG A 77 -4.80 -18.21 -4.65
N GLN A 78 -4.72 -19.41 -4.07
CA GLN A 78 -5.46 -19.72 -2.85
C GLN A 78 -5.16 -18.73 -1.73
N SER A 79 -3.91 -18.31 -1.56
CA SER A 79 -3.54 -17.39 -0.47
C SER A 79 -4.07 -15.96 -0.71
N PHE A 80 -4.19 -15.53 -1.96
CA PHE A 80 -4.86 -14.27 -2.30
C PHE A 80 -6.37 -14.36 -2.10
N ASP A 81 -7.00 -15.47 -2.52
CA ASP A 81 -8.43 -15.69 -2.32
C ASP A 81 -8.77 -15.73 -0.82
N ASP A 82 -7.92 -16.39 -0.01
CA ASP A 82 -8.05 -16.43 1.45
C ASP A 82 -7.87 -15.04 2.09
N PHE A 83 -6.91 -14.25 1.60
CA PHE A 83 -6.72 -12.87 2.06
C PHE A 83 -7.98 -12.03 1.80
N ASN A 84 -8.51 -12.10 0.59
CA ASN A 84 -9.73 -11.38 0.22
C ASN A 84 -10.95 -11.87 1.00
N LYS A 85 -11.06 -13.19 1.24
CA LYS A 85 -12.11 -13.76 2.10
C LYS A 85 -12.00 -13.24 3.53
N ALA A 86 -10.80 -13.13 4.09
CA ALA A 86 -10.59 -12.57 5.42
C ALA A 86 -11.01 -11.09 5.50
N LEU A 87 -10.66 -10.29 4.49
CA LEU A 87 -11.11 -8.90 4.40
C LEU A 87 -12.64 -8.80 4.31
N LYS A 88 -13.28 -9.58 3.44
CA LYS A 88 -14.73 -9.61 3.30
C LYS A 88 -15.43 -10.02 4.60
N SER A 89 -14.93 -11.04 5.29
CA SER A 89 -15.45 -11.47 6.59
C SER A 89 -15.30 -10.41 7.69
N ALA A 90 -14.31 -9.52 7.58
CA ALA A 90 -14.16 -8.39 8.49
C ALA A 90 -15.13 -7.22 8.19
N GLY A 91 -15.94 -7.31 7.13
CA GLY A 91 -16.88 -6.26 6.72
C GLY A 91 -16.27 -5.20 5.80
N VAL A 92 -15.13 -5.47 5.17
CA VAL A 92 -14.50 -4.54 4.22
C VAL A 92 -15.36 -4.43 2.94
N ASN A 93 -15.62 -3.19 2.49
CA ASN A 93 -16.21 -2.90 1.18
C ASN A 93 -15.20 -3.23 0.08
N LEU A 94 -15.18 -4.49 -0.36
CA LEU A 94 -14.10 -5.06 -1.16
C LEU A 94 -14.48 -5.22 -2.64
N ASP A 95 -13.59 -4.77 -3.52
CA ASP A 95 -13.52 -5.03 -4.95
C ASP A 95 -12.22 -5.78 -5.25
N ILE A 96 -12.31 -6.92 -5.94
CA ILE A 96 -11.17 -7.80 -6.18
C ILE A 96 -10.91 -7.78 -7.69
N ARG A 97 -9.74 -7.31 -8.11
CA ARG A 97 -9.36 -7.30 -9.53
C ARG A 97 -8.38 -8.43 -9.84
N ASN A 98 -8.66 -9.13 -10.93
CA ASN A 98 -7.86 -10.23 -11.43
C ASN A 98 -6.91 -9.76 -12.53
N VAL A 99 -5.78 -10.46 -12.64
CA VAL A 99 -4.78 -10.19 -13.65
C VAL A 99 -4.60 -11.40 -14.53
N ARG A 100 -4.72 -11.21 -15.85
CA ARG A 100 -4.65 -12.30 -16.81
C ARG A 100 -3.35 -13.09 -16.65
N GLY A 101 -3.49 -14.40 -16.40
CA GLY A 101 -2.39 -15.34 -16.28
C GLY A 101 -1.57 -15.23 -15.00
N ASP A 102 -2.08 -14.57 -13.96
CA ASP A 102 -1.40 -14.44 -12.65
C ASP A 102 0.04 -13.91 -12.79
N LYS A 103 0.22 -12.84 -13.60
CA LYS A 103 1.54 -12.22 -13.85
C LYS A 103 1.76 -10.91 -13.10
N TRP A 104 0.84 -10.49 -12.23
CA TRP A 104 0.95 -9.23 -11.51
C TRP A 104 2.10 -9.25 -10.51
N HIS A 105 3.21 -8.58 -10.79
CA HIS A 105 4.35 -8.50 -9.86
C HIS A 105 4.52 -7.13 -9.19
N SER A 106 3.71 -6.14 -9.55
CA SER A 106 3.81 -4.79 -8.99
C SER A 106 3.37 -4.74 -7.53
N LYS A 107 4.00 -3.89 -6.73
CA LYS A 107 3.58 -3.58 -5.36
C LYS A 107 3.29 -2.09 -5.25
N VAL A 108 2.01 -1.77 -5.12
CA VAL A 108 1.50 -0.40 -5.16
C VAL A 108 0.37 -0.28 -4.17
N LEU A 109 0.45 0.71 -3.29
CA LEU A 109 -0.68 1.19 -2.50
C LEU A 109 -1.10 2.55 -3.04
N ILE A 110 -2.40 2.80 -3.18
CA ILE A 110 -2.95 4.14 -3.44
C ILE A 110 -4.06 4.42 -2.43
N ALA A 111 -4.05 5.62 -1.84
CA ALA A 111 -5.14 6.11 -1.01
C ALA A 111 -5.77 7.36 -1.64
N SER A 112 -7.09 7.37 -1.75
CA SER A 112 -7.86 8.40 -2.42
C SER A 112 -8.94 8.99 -1.51
N THR A 113 -9.13 10.30 -1.62
CA THR A 113 -10.26 11.01 -1.02
C THR A 113 -11.31 11.33 -2.09
N THR A 114 -12.40 11.99 -1.73
CA THR A 114 -13.38 12.53 -2.69
C THR A 114 -12.75 13.41 -3.76
N ASN A 115 -11.62 14.05 -3.46
CA ASN A 115 -10.87 14.87 -4.40
C ASN A 115 -9.87 14.07 -5.24
N GLY A 116 -9.83 12.74 -5.17
CA GLY A 116 -8.92 11.86 -5.90
C GLY A 116 -7.73 11.35 -5.08
N PRO A 117 -6.73 10.71 -5.73
CA PRO A 117 -5.56 10.12 -5.08
C PRO A 117 -4.70 11.16 -4.37
N VAL A 118 -4.32 10.86 -3.12
CA VAL A 118 -3.56 11.79 -2.26
C VAL A 118 -2.28 11.18 -1.69
N PHE A 119 -2.15 9.85 -1.70
CA PHE A 119 -1.00 9.13 -1.17
C PHE A 119 -0.76 7.85 -1.96
N SER A 120 0.51 7.45 -2.08
CA SER A 120 0.90 6.16 -2.60
C SER A 120 2.20 5.64 -1.98
N LEU A 121 2.31 4.31 -1.89
CA LEU A 121 3.56 3.58 -1.66
C LEU A 121 3.85 2.69 -2.87
N ILE A 122 5.05 2.75 -3.41
CA ILE A 122 5.46 1.99 -4.60
C ILE A 122 6.85 1.42 -4.35
N GLY A 123 7.04 0.11 -4.53
CA GLY A 123 8.34 -0.48 -4.27
C GLY A 123 8.38 -1.99 -4.35
N SER A 124 9.23 -2.59 -3.52
CA SER A 124 9.51 -4.02 -3.50
C SER A 124 8.67 -4.80 -2.48
N SER A 125 8.09 -4.13 -1.48
CA SER A 125 7.39 -4.76 -0.36
C SER A 125 6.06 -5.43 -0.76
N ASN A 126 5.96 -6.74 -0.60
CA ASN A 126 4.69 -7.47 -0.76
C ASN A 126 3.83 -7.47 0.52
N ILE A 127 2.57 -7.92 0.40
CA ILE A 127 1.68 -8.21 1.53
C ILE A 127 2.00 -9.61 2.08
N THR A 128 3.24 -9.80 2.52
CA THR A 128 3.76 -11.06 3.05
C THR A 128 4.49 -10.85 4.37
N ARG A 129 4.66 -11.90 5.18
CA ARG A 129 5.31 -11.78 6.49
C ARG A 129 6.69 -11.10 6.42
N PRO A 130 7.60 -11.48 5.50
CA PRO A 130 8.93 -10.88 5.45
C PRO A 130 8.93 -9.37 5.15
N ALA A 131 7.98 -8.89 4.34
CA ALA A 131 7.90 -7.49 3.93
C ALA A 131 6.96 -6.63 4.81
N PHE A 132 5.88 -7.21 5.34
CA PHE A 132 4.82 -6.47 6.03
C PHE A 132 4.85 -6.62 7.56
N SER A 133 5.41 -7.70 8.11
CA SER A 133 5.46 -7.90 9.56
C SER A 133 6.59 -7.12 10.24
N THR A 134 6.51 -7.01 11.57
CA THR A 134 7.58 -6.53 12.47
C THR A 134 8.31 -7.69 13.16
N THR A 135 8.03 -8.94 12.75
CA THR A 135 8.65 -10.17 13.27
C THR A 135 9.60 -10.81 12.24
N LYS A 136 10.39 -11.81 12.65
CA LYS A 136 11.21 -12.62 11.71
C LYS A 136 10.33 -13.64 10.98
N PRO A 137 10.68 -14.09 9.77
CA PRO A 137 11.74 -13.55 8.90
C PRO A 137 11.40 -12.12 8.43
N PHE A 138 12.40 -11.36 7.99
CA PHE A 138 12.20 -10.05 7.35
C PHE A 138 13.07 -9.91 6.11
N ASN A 139 12.64 -9.08 5.16
CA ASN A 139 13.39 -8.74 3.95
C ASN A 139 14.05 -7.36 4.03
N TYR A 140 15.14 -7.22 3.28
CA TYR A 140 15.64 -5.91 2.87
C TYR A 140 14.75 -5.40 1.73
N GLU A 141 14.11 -4.26 1.92
CA GLU A 141 13.12 -3.72 0.98
C GLU A 141 13.36 -2.23 0.75
N THR A 142 12.88 -1.73 -0.38
CA THR A 142 12.89 -0.29 -0.68
C THR A 142 11.56 0.12 -1.26
N ASP A 143 10.98 1.18 -0.69
CA ASP A 143 9.69 1.71 -1.11
C ASP A 143 9.75 3.24 -1.23
N VAL A 144 8.95 3.78 -2.14
CA VAL A 144 8.82 5.22 -2.37
C VAL A 144 7.42 5.64 -1.95
N ALA A 145 7.34 6.56 -1.01
CA ALA A 145 6.11 7.26 -0.64
C ALA A 145 5.98 8.54 -1.45
N LEU A 146 4.83 8.77 -2.07
CA LEU A 146 4.46 10.04 -2.70
C LEU A 146 3.16 10.56 -2.10
N TRP A 147 3.09 11.86 -1.77
CA TRP A 147 1.86 12.43 -1.21
C TRP A 147 1.61 13.88 -1.56
N VAL A 148 0.33 14.26 -1.46
CA VAL A 148 -0.18 15.63 -1.63
C VAL A 148 -0.30 16.26 -0.24
N PRO A 149 0.68 17.05 0.23
CA PRO A 149 0.70 17.54 1.61
C PRO A 149 -0.44 18.52 1.94
N GLN A 150 -1.03 19.16 0.92
CA GLN A 150 -2.15 20.08 1.08
C GLN A 150 -3.49 19.36 1.31
N ALA A 151 -3.58 18.05 1.04
CA ALA A 151 -4.78 17.29 1.32
C ALA A 151 -4.97 17.12 2.83
N LYS A 152 -6.19 17.39 3.32
CA LYS A 152 -6.52 17.42 4.75
C LYS A 152 -6.08 16.13 5.45
N GLY A 153 -5.27 16.28 6.51
CA GLY A 153 -4.80 15.17 7.35
C GLY A 153 -3.68 14.31 6.74
N VAL A 154 -3.43 14.38 5.43
CA VAL A 154 -2.44 13.53 4.75
C VAL A 154 -1.03 13.82 5.26
N ASN A 155 -0.59 15.08 5.27
CA ASN A 155 0.77 15.39 5.71
C ASN A 155 1.01 15.00 7.18
N ALA A 156 0.02 15.20 8.05
CA ALA A 156 0.10 14.80 9.44
C ALA A 156 0.23 13.27 9.58
N ALA A 157 -0.59 12.50 8.88
CA ALA A 157 -0.57 11.04 8.88
C ALA A 157 0.79 10.48 8.42
N ILE A 158 1.37 11.06 7.36
CA ILE A 158 2.65 10.61 6.81
C ILE A 158 3.83 11.07 7.67
N GLN A 159 3.83 12.32 8.13
CA GLN A 159 4.91 12.82 8.98
C GLN A 159 4.96 12.11 10.32
N ALA A 160 3.83 11.75 10.93
CA ALA A 160 3.81 10.98 12.18
C ALA A 160 4.64 9.69 12.05
N VAL A 161 4.59 9.01 10.90
CA VAL A 161 5.41 7.82 10.66
C VAL A 161 6.86 8.18 10.31
N LEU A 162 7.08 9.21 9.49
CA LEU A 162 8.42 9.56 9.02
C LEU A 162 9.28 10.31 10.06
N SER A 163 8.68 10.97 11.07
CA SER A 163 9.39 11.73 12.11
C SER A 163 9.98 10.84 13.21
N GLU A 164 9.46 9.63 13.38
CA GLU A 164 9.90 8.68 14.43
C GLU A 164 11.25 7.99 14.12
N ASN A 165 11.95 8.38 13.05
CA ASN A 165 13.05 7.58 12.48
C ASN A 165 14.39 8.28 12.40
N ARG A 166 15.45 7.45 12.36
CA ARG A 166 16.82 7.90 12.14
C ARG A 166 16.92 8.51 10.74
N PRO A 167 17.67 9.61 10.57
CA PRO A 167 17.92 10.22 9.26
C PRO A 167 18.46 9.25 8.19
N SER A 168 19.12 8.15 8.61
CA SER A 168 19.69 7.13 7.71
C SER A 168 18.67 6.26 6.97
N ASP A 169 17.43 6.19 7.44
CA ASP A 169 16.45 5.20 6.93
C ASP A 169 15.53 5.79 5.85
N VAL A 170 15.57 7.12 5.66
CA VAL A 170 14.66 7.86 4.79
C VAL A 170 15.40 8.96 4.03
N ILE A 171 15.35 8.91 2.69
CA ILE A 171 15.78 10.02 1.83
C ILE A 171 14.54 10.86 1.51
N ARG A 172 14.54 12.13 1.91
CA ARG A 172 13.44 13.07 1.66
C ARG A 172 13.78 13.96 0.47
N THR A 173 12.82 14.15 -0.43
CA THR A 173 12.98 15.07 -1.58
C THR A 173 11.65 15.67 -2.02
N THR A 174 11.71 16.66 -2.89
CA THR A 174 10.53 17.34 -3.45
C THR A 174 10.22 16.83 -4.85
N TYR A 175 8.94 16.66 -5.13
CA TYR A 175 8.49 16.36 -6.48
C TYR A 175 8.46 17.63 -7.33
N SER A 176 9.00 17.56 -8.55
CA SER A 176 9.05 18.67 -9.50
C SER A 176 8.18 18.40 -10.74
N PRO A 177 7.04 19.10 -10.92
CA PRO A 177 6.20 18.91 -12.10
C PRO A 177 6.90 19.23 -13.42
N SER A 178 7.78 20.23 -13.46
CA SER A 178 8.53 20.60 -14.67
C SER A 178 9.46 19.48 -15.16
N LYS A 179 9.99 18.66 -14.25
CA LYS A 179 10.77 17.46 -14.60
C LYS A 179 9.91 16.25 -15.01
N ASN A 180 8.58 16.36 -14.91
CA ASN A 180 7.64 15.26 -15.12
C ASN A 180 6.52 15.65 -16.10
N GLY A 181 6.88 16.37 -17.17
CA GLY A 181 5.94 16.75 -18.23
C GLY A 181 4.80 17.66 -17.76
N GLY A 182 5.03 18.47 -16.72
CA GLY A 182 4.01 19.33 -16.11
C GLY A 182 3.03 18.61 -15.19
N LEU A 183 3.13 17.27 -15.04
CA LEU A 183 2.20 16.49 -14.23
C LEU A 183 2.47 16.70 -12.75
N THR A 184 1.41 17.03 -12.01
CA THR A 184 1.42 17.05 -10.55
C THR A 184 1.48 15.63 -9.97
N VAL A 185 1.88 15.46 -8.70
CA VAL A 185 1.76 14.16 -8.00
C VAL A 185 0.34 13.62 -8.08
N LYS A 186 -0.67 14.47 -7.82
CA LYS A 186 -2.07 14.08 -7.94
C LYS A 186 -2.39 13.56 -9.36
N GLY A 187 -1.93 14.25 -10.40
CA GLY A 187 -2.08 13.82 -11.78
C GLY A 187 -1.41 12.48 -12.06
N ARG A 188 -0.17 12.27 -11.58
CA ARG A 188 0.55 11.00 -11.71
C ARG A 188 -0.13 9.85 -10.97
N LEU A 189 -0.63 10.08 -9.76
CA LEU A 189 -1.35 9.07 -9.01
C LEU A 189 -2.71 8.73 -9.65
N THR A 190 -3.36 9.72 -10.28
CA THR A 190 -4.59 9.50 -11.04
C THR A 190 -4.33 8.63 -12.27
N GLN A 191 -3.26 8.91 -13.01
CA GLN A 191 -2.83 8.07 -14.14
C GLN A 191 -2.46 6.66 -13.68
N LEU A 192 -1.65 6.52 -12.63
CA LEU A 192 -1.25 5.20 -12.10
C LEU A 192 -2.47 4.38 -11.66
N ARG A 193 -3.45 5.02 -10.99
CA ARG A 193 -4.72 4.40 -10.67
C ARG A 193 -5.41 3.90 -11.94
N GLN A 194 -5.54 4.73 -12.96
CA GLN A 194 -6.18 4.34 -14.22
C GLN A 194 -5.46 3.17 -14.89
N ASP A 195 -4.13 3.22 -14.97
CA ASP A 195 -3.31 2.15 -15.55
C ASP A 195 -3.54 0.80 -14.83
N ILE A 196 -3.70 0.81 -13.50
CA ILE A 196 -4.04 -0.39 -12.72
C ILE A 196 -5.41 -0.93 -13.14
N PHE A 197 -6.43 -0.08 -13.27
CA PHE A 197 -7.78 -0.50 -13.66
C PHE A 197 -7.83 -1.00 -15.10
N ASP A 198 -7.14 -0.33 -16.02
CA ASP A 198 -7.10 -0.72 -17.45
C ASP A 198 -6.36 -2.04 -17.67
N SER A 199 -5.45 -2.40 -16.75
CA SER A 199 -4.65 -3.62 -16.81
C SER A 199 -5.28 -4.82 -16.10
N THR A 200 -6.47 -4.67 -15.48
CA THR A 200 -7.06 -5.67 -14.58
C THR A 200 -8.58 -5.77 -14.71
N GLU A 201 -9.12 -6.97 -14.49
CA GLU A 201 -10.55 -7.28 -14.64
C GLU A 201 -11.26 -7.37 -13.29
#